data_AF-A0A8S3IMC7-F1
#
_entry.id   AF-A0A8S3IMC7-F1
#
_cell.length_a   1.000
_cell.length_b   1.000
_cell.length_c   1.000
_cell.angle_alpha   90.00
_cell.angle_beta   90.00
_cell.angle_gamma   90.00
#
_symmetry.space_group_name_H-M   'P 1'
#
loop_
_entity.id
_entity.type
_entity.pdbx_description
1 polymer ?
#
loop_
_entity_poly.entity_id
_entity_poly.type
_entity_poly.pdbx_seq_one_letter_code
_entity_poly.pdbx_strand_id
1 'polypeptide(L)'
;ILDLLNGQLTTEQTVSSNGFLASKIRRIFAIRNGLDERLDSLRADVIVLIDDVELLEKEFSERFSMPVRYNLTNARGFSLEIIGEFKGVLPANVISVAKRQKSTFITTLQLAHLSDRFELLYNDICLLTDQIILILLAKIRPHFGCMYKLVEAISIIDMIQSFAEVAKARDYVRPMFGPNTKISKARHPVIDLFGQQKPIANDIELCKEM
;
A
#
# COMPACT_ATOMS: atom_id res chain seq x y z
N ILE A 1 10.24 13.40 14.63
CA ILE A 1 9.72 12.09 14.13
C ILE A 1 9.59 12.11 12.62
N LEU A 2 8.87 13.09 12.04
CA LEU A 2 8.84 13.28 10.59
C LEU A 2 10.24 13.40 10.00
N ASP A 3 11.15 14.15 10.61
CA ASP A 3 12.54 14.24 10.14
C ASP A 3 13.30 12.92 10.24
N LEU A 4 13.01 12.09 11.25
CA LEU A 4 13.61 10.76 11.40
C LEU A 4 13.11 9.80 10.32
N LEU A 5 11.81 9.84 10.02
CA LEU A 5 11.20 9.05 8.95
C LEU A 5 11.71 9.51 7.59
N ASN A 6 11.65 10.81 7.31
CA ASN A 6 12.11 11.38 6.05
C ASN A 6 13.61 11.14 5.86
N GLY A 7 14.41 11.19 6.92
CA GLY A 7 15.84 10.90 6.84
C GLY A 7 16.20 9.45 6.52
N GLN A 8 15.27 8.50 6.70
CA GLN A 8 15.52 7.06 6.58
C GLN A 8 14.75 6.38 5.45
N LEU A 9 13.53 6.84 5.19
CA LEU A 9 12.62 6.27 4.21
C LEU A 9 12.57 7.15 2.96
N THR A 10 12.37 6.50 1.81
CA THR A 10 12.15 7.18 0.54
C THR A 10 10.70 7.68 0.49
N THR A 11 10.51 8.97 0.20
CA THR A 11 9.19 9.58 -0.03
C THR A 11 8.74 9.52 -1.49
N GLU A 12 9.63 9.18 -2.41
CA GLU A 12 9.31 9.00 -3.82
C GLU A 12 8.47 7.74 -3.99
N GLN A 13 7.22 7.95 -4.42
CA GLN A 13 6.34 6.89 -4.86
C GLN A 13 6.96 6.25 -6.11
N THR A 14 7.70 5.15 -5.95
CA THR A 14 8.13 4.35 -7.10
C THR A 14 6.87 3.75 -7.73
N VAL A 15 6.40 4.43 -8.79
CA VAL A 15 5.47 4.04 -9.87
C VAL A 15 4.30 3.14 -9.45
N SER A 16 3.07 3.61 -9.72
CA SER A 16 1.82 2.84 -9.65
C SER A 16 1.78 1.69 -10.68
N SER A 17 2.70 0.73 -10.57
CA SER A 17 2.68 -0.52 -11.30
C SER A 17 2.20 -1.64 -10.36
N ASN A 18 1.07 -2.23 -10.73
CA ASN A 18 0.52 -3.40 -10.07
C ASN A 18 1.24 -4.64 -10.62
N GLY A 19 1.89 -5.43 -9.75
CA GLY A 19 2.63 -6.62 -10.16
C GLY A 19 3.55 -7.16 -9.07
N PHE A 20 3.89 -8.46 -9.16
CA PHE A 20 4.76 -9.13 -8.18
C PHE A 20 6.17 -8.52 -8.16
N LEU A 21 6.77 -8.30 -9.34
CA LEU A 21 8.06 -7.62 -9.46
C LEU A 21 8.02 -6.20 -8.87
N ALA A 22 7.02 -5.41 -9.25
CA ALA A 22 6.87 -4.04 -8.76
C ALA A 22 6.76 -3.99 -7.23
N SER A 23 6.05 -4.96 -6.63
CA SER A 23 5.98 -5.09 -5.17
C SER A 23 7.35 -5.36 -4.53
N LYS A 24 8.16 -6.23 -5.15
CA LYS A 24 9.53 -6.49 -4.68
C LYS A 24 10.45 -5.28 -4.86
N ILE A 25 10.42 -4.62 -6.01
CA ILE A 25 11.18 -3.39 -6.28
C ILE A 25 10.85 -2.31 -5.24
N ARG A 26 9.56 -2.09 -4.94
CA ARG A 26 9.15 -1.14 -3.88
C ARG A 26 9.80 -1.44 -2.53
N ARG A 27 9.92 -2.71 -2.16
CA ARG A 27 10.57 -3.12 -0.91
C ARG A 27 12.08 -2.90 -0.95
N ILE A 28 12.72 -3.24 -2.07
CA ILE A 28 14.17 -3.06 -2.26
C ILE A 28 14.58 -1.58 -2.08
N PHE A 29 13.79 -0.65 -2.63
CA PHE A 29 14.09 0.79 -2.62
C PHE A 29 13.34 1.59 -1.55
N ALA A 30 12.76 0.93 -0.55
CA ALA A 30 11.99 1.59 0.52
C ALA A 30 12.86 2.48 1.43
N ILE A 31 14.09 2.05 1.70
CA ILE A 31 15.08 2.80 2.48
C ILE A 31 15.81 3.79 1.57
N ARG A 32 16.06 5.01 2.06
CA ARG A 32 16.79 6.04 1.32
C ARG A 32 18.23 5.59 0.99
N ASN A 33 18.74 6.01 -0.16
CA ASN A 33 20.13 5.75 -0.56
C ASN A 33 21.13 6.51 0.33
N GLY A 34 22.34 5.97 0.47
CA GLY A 34 23.44 6.59 1.22
C GLY A 34 23.38 6.36 2.72
N LEU A 35 22.51 5.46 3.20
CA LEU A 35 22.37 5.12 4.62
C LEU A 35 23.17 3.89 5.02
N ASP A 36 23.32 2.94 4.10
CA ASP A 36 24.09 1.72 4.31
C ASP A 36 24.74 1.30 2.99
N GLU A 37 26.08 1.30 2.99
CA GLU A 37 26.88 1.01 1.79
C GLU A 37 26.64 -0.42 1.27
N ARG A 38 26.36 -1.39 2.15
CA ARG A 38 26.12 -2.78 1.76
C ARG A 38 24.76 -2.90 1.07
N LEU A 39 23.74 -2.26 1.63
CA LEU A 39 22.41 -2.20 1.04
C LEU A 39 22.45 -1.55 -0.35
N ASP A 40 23.19 -0.45 -0.49
CA ASP A 40 23.33 0.26 -1.76
C ASP A 40 24.10 -0.56 -2.81
N SER A 41 25.13 -1.32 -2.39
CA SER A 41 25.82 -2.27 -3.27
C SER A 41 24.87 -3.37 -3.79
N LEU A 42 24.07 -3.98 -2.92
CA LEU A 42 23.13 -5.02 -3.32
C LEU A 42 22.03 -4.49 -4.26
N ARG A 43 21.60 -3.23 -4.05
CA ARG A 43 20.67 -2.55 -4.96
C ARG A 43 21.26 -2.33 -6.34
N ALA A 44 22.53 -1.96 -6.42
CA ALA A 44 23.23 -1.83 -7.70
C ALA A 44 23.26 -3.18 -8.44
N ASP A 45 23.55 -4.28 -7.72
CA ASP A 45 23.52 -5.63 -8.30
C ASP A 45 22.13 -6.01 -8.83
N VAL A 46 21.06 -5.62 -8.14
CA VAL A 46 19.68 -5.83 -8.62
C VAL A 46 19.38 -5.03 -9.88
N ILE A 47 19.83 -3.77 -9.97
CA ILE A 47 19.64 -2.94 -11.16
C ILE A 47 20.31 -3.60 -12.36
N VAL A 48 21.57 -4.02 -12.22
CA VAL A 48 22.31 -4.74 -13.28
C VAL A 48 21.59 -6.02 -13.68
N LEU A 49 21.06 -6.78 -12.70
CA LEU A 49 20.32 -8.01 -12.99
C LEU A 49 19.04 -7.74 -13.80
N ILE A 50 18.30 -6.68 -13.46
CA ILE A 50 17.10 -6.28 -14.22
C ILE A 50 17.51 -5.86 -15.63
N ASP A 51 18.59 -5.11 -15.80
CA ASP A 51 19.13 -4.75 -17.12
C ASP A 51 19.47 -5.99 -17.95
N ASP A 52 20.05 -7.04 -17.34
CA ASP A 52 20.32 -8.31 -18.02
C ASP A 52 19.02 -9.02 -18.49
N VAL A 53 17.95 -8.93 -17.70
CA VAL A 53 16.63 -9.49 -18.07
C VAL A 53 16.00 -8.68 -19.21
N GLU A 54 16.12 -7.35 -19.19
CA GLU A 54 15.63 -6.47 -20.25
C GLU A 54 16.40 -6.64 -21.55
N LEU A 55 17.70 -6.96 -21.48
CA LEU A 55 18.48 -7.31 -22.66
C LEU A 55 17.96 -8.60 -23.31
N LEU A 56 17.68 -9.63 -22.49
CA LEU A 56 17.08 -10.88 -22.98
C LEU A 56 15.69 -10.66 -23.58
N GLU A 57 14.86 -9.80 -22.99
CA GLU A 57 13.56 -9.44 -23.55
C GLU A 57 13.72 -8.88 -24.97
N LYS A 58 14.66 -7.95 -25.18
CA LYS A 58 14.94 -7.33 -26.48
C LYS A 58 15.44 -8.35 -27.50
N GLU A 59 16.42 -9.18 -27.13
CA GLU A 59 16.96 -10.24 -28.00
C GLU A 59 15.86 -11.20 -28.49
N PHE A 60 14.97 -11.62 -27.59
CA PHE A 60 13.86 -12.51 -27.93
C PHE A 60 12.76 -11.80 -28.74
N SER A 61 12.51 -10.52 -28.48
CA SER A 61 11.57 -9.72 -29.28
C SER A 61 12.04 -9.56 -30.72
N GLU A 62 13.33 -9.26 -30.93
CA GLU A 62 13.96 -9.18 -32.25
C GLU A 62 13.97 -10.53 -32.96
N ARG A 63 14.35 -11.60 -32.27
CA ARG A 63 14.42 -12.95 -32.83
C ARG A 63 13.08 -13.48 -33.31
N PHE A 64 12.00 -13.17 -32.60
CA PHE A 64 10.66 -13.62 -32.96
C PHE A 64 9.88 -12.62 -33.81
N SER A 65 10.38 -11.40 -33.98
CA SER A 65 9.66 -10.28 -34.59
C SER A 65 8.26 -10.08 -33.95
N MET A 66 8.18 -10.27 -32.64
CA MET A 66 6.94 -10.20 -31.85
C MET A 66 7.16 -9.40 -30.57
N PRO A 67 6.11 -8.73 -30.04
CA PRO A 67 6.19 -8.07 -28.75
C PRO A 67 6.38 -9.11 -27.64
N VAL A 68 7.51 -9.02 -26.93
CA VAL A 68 7.86 -9.84 -25.77
C VAL A 68 7.91 -8.95 -24.55
N ARG A 69 7.45 -9.44 -23.40
CA ARG A 69 7.58 -8.77 -22.10
C ARG A 69 8.12 -9.70 -21.03
N TYR A 70 9.03 -9.24 -20.19
CA TYR A 70 9.39 -10.03 -19.01
C TYR A 70 8.38 -9.87 -17.89
N ASN A 71 8.21 -10.93 -17.10
CA ASN A 71 7.38 -10.96 -15.91
C ASN A 71 8.05 -11.80 -14.83
N LEU A 72 7.92 -11.39 -13.57
CA LEU A 72 8.34 -12.19 -12.40
C LEU A 72 7.12 -12.77 -11.69
N THR A 73 7.13 -14.07 -11.40
CA THR A 73 6.08 -14.71 -10.58
C THR A 73 6.70 -15.60 -9.51
N ASN A 74 6.01 -15.74 -8.37
CA ASN A 74 6.50 -16.57 -7.27
C ASN A 74 6.71 -18.05 -7.65
N ALA A 75 5.93 -18.57 -8.59
CA ALA A 75 5.98 -19.98 -8.97
C ALA A 75 7.02 -20.29 -10.06
N ARG A 76 7.41 -19.31 -10.88
CA ARG A 76 8.25 -19.55 -12.08
C ARG A 76 9.49 -18.67 -12.16
N GLY A 77 9.66 -17.71 -11.25
CA GLY A 77 10.68 -16.68 -11.41
C GLY A 77 10.41 -15.82 -12.65
N PHE A 78 11.49 -15.34 -13.25
CA PHE A 78 11.48 -14.57 -14.49
C PHE A 78 11.05 -15.45 -15.66
N SER A 79 10.14 -14.90 -16.45
CA SER A 79 9.62 -15.52 -17.65
C SER A 79 9.40 -14.45 -18.72
N LEU A 80 9.55 -14.83 -19.98
CA LEU A 80 9.21 -13.98 -21.12
C LEU A 80 7.81 -14.35 -21.61
N GLU A 81 6.93 -13.36 -21.63
CA GLU A 81 5.61 -13.42 -22.24
C GLU A 81 5.71 -12.96 -23.70
N ILE A 82 5.55 -13.89 -24.63
CA ILE A 82 5.36 -13.58 -26.04
C ILE A 82 3.87 -13.28 -26.24
N ILE A 83 3.55 -12.06 -26.65
CA ILE A 83 2.17 -11.62 -26.86
C ILE A 83 1.76 -11.96 -28.29
N GLY A 84 0.73 -12.80 -28.43
CA GLY A 84 0.22 -13.29 -29.69
C GLY A 84 0.33 -14.81 -29.85
N GLU A 85 -0.22 -15.33 -30.94
CA GLU A 85 -0.08 -16.75 -31.29
C GLU A 85 1.32 -17.05 -31.82
N PHE A 86 2.18 -17.55 -30.94
CA PHE A 86 3.50 -18.03 -31.33
C PHE A 86 3.39 -19.38 -32.09
N LYS A 87 3.78 -19.38 -33.38
CA LYS A 87 3.81 -20.56 -34.27
C LYS A 87 5.23 -20.96 -34.70
N GLY A 88 6.25 -20.27 -34.19
CA GLY A 88 7.65 -20.55 -34.51
C GLY A 88 8.22 -21.75 -33.75
N VAL A 89 9.49 -22.05 -34.02
CA VAL A 89 10.25 -23.07 -33.28
C VAL A 89 10.87 -22.40 -32.05
N LEU A 90 10.64 -23.00 -30.88
CA LEU A 90 11.26 -22.53 -29.65
C LEU A 90 12.76 -22.89 -29.62
N PRO A 91 13.61 -21.99 -29.11
CA PRO A 91 15.02 -22.29 -28.89
C PRO A 91 15.24 -23.49 -27.95
N ALA A 92 16.30 -24.26 -28.18
CA ALA A 92 16.61 -25.46 -27.38
C ALA A 92 16.95 -25.17 -25.90
N ASN A 93 17.30 -23.92 -25.56
CA ASN A 93 17.59 -23.48 -24.19
C ASN A 93 16.34 -23.13 -23.36
N VAL A 94 15.13 -23.30 -23.93
CA VAL A 94 13.87 -23.12 -23.22
C VAL A 94 13.59 -24.36 -22.36
N ILE A 95 13.48 -24.17 -21.05
CA ILE A 95 13.27 -25.24 -20.07
C ILE A 95 11.81 -25.37 -19.63
N SER A 96 11.01 -24.30 -19.79
CA SER A 96 9.58 -24.31 -19.42
C SER A 96 8.76 -23.47 -20.39
N VAL A 97 7.57 -23.97 -20.72
CA VAL A 97 6.62 -23.31 -21.61
C VAL A 97 5.23 -23.42 -21.02
N ALA A 98 4.51 -22.30 -20.94
CA ALA A 98 3.11 -22.26 -20.54
C ALA A 98 2.32 -21.37 -21.49
N LYS A 99 1.22 -21.89 -22.05
CA LYS A 99 0.31 -21.09 -22.87
C LYS A 99 -0.88 -20.61 -22.03
N ARG A 100 -1.23 -19.33 -22.13
CA ARG A 100 -2.44 -18.76 -21.52
C ARG A 100 -3.09 -17.83 -22.53
N GLN A 101 -4.34 -18.12 -22.90
CA GLN A 101 -5.09 -17.36 -23.90
C GLN A 101 -4.27 -17.15 -25.20
N LYS A 102 -3.97 -15.90 -25.56
CA LYS A 102 -3.14 -15.49 -26.71
C LYS A 102 -1.70 -15.12 -26.33
N SER A 103 -1.19 -15.61 -25.20
CA SER A 103 0.20 -15.39 -24.79
C SER A 103 0.92 -16.71 -24.53
N THR A 104 2.18 -16.79 -24.92
CA THR A 104 3.06 -17.92 -24.59
C THR A 104 4.15 -17.44 -23.63
N PHE A 105 4.17 -18.02 -22.44
CA PHE A 105 5.20 -17.78 -21.43
C PHE A 105 6.32 -18.80 -21.60
N ILE A 106 7.55 -18.32 -21.68
CA ILE A 106 8.74 -19.16 -21.78
C ILE A 106 9.73 -18.80 -20.66
N THR A 107 10.42 -19.82 -20.16
CA THR A 107 11.55 -19.65 -19.24
C THR A 107 12.74 -20.38 -19.82
N THR A 108 13.87 -19.69 -19.94
CA THR A 108 15.15 -20.26 -20.38
C THR A 108 16.01 -20.61 -19.18
N LEU A 109 17.03 -21.43 -19.39
CA LEU A 109 18.01 -21.74 -18.33
C LEU A 109 18.66 -20.46 -17.78
N GLN A 110 18.98 -19.49 -18.64
CA GLN A 110 19.55 -18.20 -18.24
C GLN A 110 18.60 -17.39 -17.36
N LEU A 111 17.30 -17.33 -17.71
CA LEU A 111 16.29 -16.64 -16.88
C LEU A 111 16.09 -17.33 -15.53
N ALA A 112 16.21 -18.67 -15.47
CA ALA A 112 16.17 -19.39 -14.20
C ALA A 112 17.34 -19.00 -13.29
N HIS A 113 18.57 -18.96 -13.82
CA HIS A 113 19.73 -18.49 -13.05
C HIS A 113 19.60 -17.03 -12.59
N LEU A 114 19.10 -16.13 -13.44
CA LEU A 114 18.81 -14.75 -13.06
C LEU A 114 17.73 -14.67 -11.97
N SER A 115 16.73 -15.57 -12.01
CA SER A 115 15.69 -15.65 -10.97
C SER A 115 16.26 -16.07 -9.62
N ASP A 116 17.10 -17.10 -9.61
CA ASP A 116 17.74 -17.59 -8.38
C ASP A 116 18.64 -16.50 -7.77
N ARG A 117 19.44 -15.82 -8.62
CA ARG A 117 20.28 -14.70 -8.19
C ARG A 117 19.44 -13.52 -7.66
N PHE A 118 18.33 -13.20 -8.31
CA PHE A 118 17.44 -12.14 -7.85
C PHE A 118 16.79 -12.47 -6.51
N GLU A 119 16.36 -13.71 -6.29
CA GLU A 119 15.80 -14.13 -5.00
C GLU A 119 16.84 -14.06 -3.88
N LEU A 120 18.09 -14.45 -4.14
CA LEU A 120 19.19 -14.31 -3.17
C LEU A 120 19.42 -12.84 -2.79
N LEU A 121 19.62 -11.97 -3.79
CA LEU A 121 19.81 -10.53 -3.57
C LEU A 121 18.61 -9.91 -2.83
N TYR A 122 17.39 -10.28 -3.23
CA TYR A 122 16.17 -9.79 -2.60
C TYR A 122 16.10 -10.18 -1.12
N ASN A 123 16.47 -11.42 -0.77
CA ASN A 123 16.47 -11.88 0.62
C ASN A 123 17.51 -11.14 1.46
N ASP A 124 18.73 -10.95 0.94
CA ASP A 124 19.78 -10.21 1.64
C ASP A 124 19.39 -8.74 1.87
N ILE A 125 18.80 -8.12 0.85
CA ILE A 125 18.25 -6.75 0.95
C ILE A 125 17.14 -6.67 2.00
N CYS A 126 16.23 -7.64 2.03
CA CYS A 126 15.18 -7.68 3.04
C CYS A 126 15.75 -7.77 4.46
N LEU A 127 16.75 -8.62 4.69
CA LEU A 127 17.39 -8.77 6.00
C LEU A 127 18.06 -7.47 6.46
N LEU A 128 18.81 -6.80 5.58
CA LEU A 128 19.43 -5.51 5.91
C LEU A 128 18.38 -4.42 6.15
N THR A 129 17.34 -4.39 5.31
CA THR A 129 16.23 -3.44 5.44
C THR A 129 15.52 -3.61 6.77
N ASP A 130 15.24 -4.84 7.19
CA ASP A 130 14.59 -5.14 8.47
C ASP A 130 15.44 -4.64 9.65
N GLN A 131 16.75 -4.80 9.60
CA GLN A 131 17.65 -4.28 10.64
C GLN A 131 17.58 -2.76 10.73
N ILE A 132 17.63 -2.05 9.59
CA ILE A 132 17.51 -0.59 9.54
C ILE A 132 16.16 -0.14 10.08
N ILE A 133 15.07 -0.81 9.70
CA ILE A 133 13.71 -0.52 10.18
C ILE A 133 13.61 -0.73 11.69
N LEU A 134 14.18 -1.81 12.25
CA LEU A 134 14.16 -2.07 13.69
C LEU A 134 14.90 -0.97 14.47
N ILE A 135 16.04 -0.50 13.95
CA ILE A 135 16.78 0.63 14.53
C ILE A 135 15.94 1.91 14.47
N LEU A 136 15.27 2.17 13.35
CA LEU A 136 14.37 3.32 13.19
C LEU A 136 13.20 3.25 14.18
N LEU A 137 12.56 2.09 14.31
CA LEU A 137 11.46 1.87 15.25
C LEU A 137 11.90 2.08 16.70
N ALA A 138 13.10 1.63 17.06
CA ALA A 138 13.68 1.87 18.38
C ALA A 138 13.88 3.37 18.65
N LYS A 139 14.25 4.17 17.64
CA LYS A 139 14.37 5.63 17.75
C LYS A 139 13.03 6.34 17.86
N ILE A 140 11.98 5.83 17.20
CA ILE A 140 10.65 6.46 17.20
C ILE A 140 9.86 6.12 18.48
N ARG A 141 9.99 4.90 19.00
CA ARG A 141 9.19 4.37 20.12
C ARG A 141 9.12 5.30 21.36
N PRO A 142 10.22 5.96 21.80
CA PRO A 142 10.16 6.89 22.93
C PRO A 142 9.18 8.05 22.74
N HIS A 143 8.88 8.41 21.48
CA HIS A 143 7.97 9.50 21.15
C HIS A 143 6.49 9.09 21.04
N PHE A 144 6.15 7.81 21.17
CA PHE A 144 4.75 7.37 21.07
C PHE A 144 3.85 8.03 22.11
N GLY A 145 4.35 8.28 23.33
CA GLY A 145 3.57 8.92 24.38
C GLY A 145 3.06 10.31 23.99
N CYS A 146 3.88 11.15 23.34
CA CYS A 146 3.43 12.47 22.90
C CYS A 146 2.54 12.39 21.64
N MET A 147 2.74 11.39 20.77
CA MET A 147 1.86 11.15 19.62
C MET A 147 0.45 10.76 20.07
N TYR A 148 0.30 9.86 21.05
CA TYR A 148 -1.03 9.48 21.56
C TYR A 148 -1.77 10.68 22.16
N LYS A 149 -1.09 11.52 22.95
CA LYS A 149 -1.69 12.75 23.48
C LYS A 149 -2.12 13.72 22.38
N LEU A 150 -1.33 13.84 21.32
CA LEU A 150 -1.68 14.66 20.17
C LEU A 150 -2.91 14.11 19.44
N VAL A 151 -2.95 12.80 19.21
CA VAL A 151 -4.11 12.13 18.58
C VAL A 151 -5.36 12.34 19.43
N GLU A 152 -5.29 12.14 20.75
CA GLU A 152 -6.40 12.38 21.67
C GLU A 152 -6.92 13.82 21.58
N ALA A 153 -6.01 14.80 21.62
CA ALA A 153 -6.38 16.21 21.51
C ALA A 153 -7.05 16.52 20.17
N ILE A 154 -6.50 16.03 19.06
CA ILE A 154 -7.09 16.22 17.72
C ILE A 154 -8.46 15.54 17.62
N SER A 155 -8.61 14.31 18.13
CA SER A 155 -9.88 13.59 18.11
C SER A 155 -10.96 14.28 18.92
N ILE A 156 -10.62 14.86 20.08
CA ILE A 156 -11.58 15.64 20.88
C ILE A 156 -12.02 16.89 20.12
N ILE A 157 -11.08 17.60 19.49
CA ILE A 157 -11.38 18.79 18.69
C ILE A 157 -12.29 18.43 17.50
N ASP A 158 -11.97 17.35 16.78
CA ASP A 158 -12.74 16.85 15.64
C ASP A 158 -14.18 16.46 16.05
N MET A 159 -14.33 15.76 17.18
CA MET A 159 -15.63 15.40 17.74
C MET A 159 -16.46 16.65 18.12
N ILE A 160 -15.85 17.61 18.82
CA ILE A 160 -16.55 18.84 19.24
C ILE A 160 -16.93 19.69 18.02
N GLN A 161 -16.03 19.81 17.04
CA GLN A 161 -16.29 20.53 15.79
C GLN A 161 -17.44 19.86 15.02
N SER A 162 -17.44 18.54 14.92
CA SER A 162 -18.54 17.77 14.31
C SER A 162 -19.87 18.00 15.02
N PHE A 163 -19.89 17.99 16.37
CA PHE A 163 -21.11 18.30 17.14
C PHE A 163 -21.59 19.74 16.92
N ALA A 164 -20.68 20.71 16.87
CA ALA A 164 -21.03 22.10 16.62
C ALA A 164 -21.59 22.31 15.21
N GLU A 165 -21.01 21.65 14.21
CA GLU A 165 -21.48 21.69 12.83
C GLU A 165 -22.88 21.08 12.70
N VAL A 166 -23.10 19.89 13.26
CA VAL A 166 -24.43 19.24 13.28
C VAL A 166 -25.44 20.10 14.03
N ALA A 167 -25.06 20.65 15.20
CA ALA A 167 -25.98 21.46 16.00
C ALA A 167 -26.41 22.73 15.27
N LYS A 168 -25.46 23.41 14.60
CA LYS A 168 -25.75 24.59 13.78
C LYS A 168 -26.61 24.25 12.57
N ALA A 169 -26.34 23.14 11.89
CA ALA A 169 -27.06 22.76 10.68
C ALA A 169 -28.48 22.27 10.95
N ARG A 170 -28.77 21.79 12.17
CA ARG A 170 -30.03 21.10 12.52
C ARG A 170 -30.79 21.73 13.68
N ASP A 171 -30.42 22.94 14.07
CA ASP A 171 -31.00 23.67 15.20
C ASP A 171 -31.02 22.83 16.49
N TYR A 172 -29.99 22.01 16.72
CA TYR A 172 -29.90 21.28 17.99
C TYR A 172 -29.50 22.23 19.10
N VAL A 173 -30.07 21.99 20.27
CA VAL A 173 -29.84 22.81 21.46
C VAL A 173 -28.99 22.06 22.47
N ARG A 174 -28.22 22.81 23.26
CA ARG A 174 -27.45 22.22 24.36
C ARG A 174 -28.41 21.71 25.44
N PRO A 175 -28.37 20.42 25.83
CA PRO A 175 -29.22 19.90 26.89
C PRO A 175 -28.76 20.41 28.26
N MET A 176 -29.71 20.48 29.20
CA MET A 176 -29.44 20.72 30.63
C MET A 176 -29.74 19.45 31.40
N PHE A 177 -28.84 19.07 32.31
CA PHE A 177 -29.00 17.87 33.13
C PHE A 177 -29.66 18.23 34.45
N GLY A 178 -30.66 17.45 34.85
CA GLY A 178 -31.44 17.65 36.08
C GLY A 178 -32.19 16.37 36.47
N PRO A 179 -32.94 16.40 37.59
CA PRO A 179 -33.63 15.23 38.12
C PRO A 179 -34.85 14.78 37.27
N ASN A 180 -35.37 15.68 36.44
CA ASN A 180 -36.56 15.45 35.62
C ASN A 180 -36.18 15.50 34.14
N THR A 181 -36.85 14.70 33.31
CA THR A 181 -36.66 14.72 31.86
C THR A 181 -37.74 15.60 31.25
N LYS A 182 -37.34 16.75 30.71
CA LYS A 182 -38.23 17.65 29.97
C LYS A 182 -37.62 17.95 28.60
N ILE A 183 -38.34 17.61 27.55
CA ILE A 183 -37.93 17.82 26.17
C ILE A 183 -39.07 18.52 25.44
N SER A 184 -38.80 19.70 24.89
CA SER A 184 -39.78 20.47 24.10
C SER A 184 -39.45 20.36 22.62
N LYS A 185 -40.48 20.22 21.79
CA LYS A 185 -40.40 20.11 20.32
C LYS A 185 -39.36 19.06 19.87
N ALA A 186 -39.36 17.91 20.52
CA ALA A 186 -38.46 16.81 20.22
C ALA A 186 -38.69 16.27 18.81
N ARG A 187 -37.60 16.07 18.05
CA ARG A 187 -37.60 15.42 16.74
C ARG A 187 -36.69 14.21 16.78
N HIS A 188 -37.06 13.13 16.09
CA HIS A 188 -36.21 11.95 15.99
C HIS A 188 -35.03 12.25 15.04
N PRO A 189 -33.76 12.22 15.51
CA PRO A 189 -32.62 12.75 14.75
C PRO A 189 -32.36 12.01 13.43
N VAL A 190 -32.53 10.67 13.41
CA VAL A 190 -32.35 9.87 12.18
C VAL A 190 -33.47 10.07 11.16
N ILE A 191 -34.73 10.12 11.60
CA ILE A 191 -35.89 10.37 10.71
C ILE A 191 -35.84 11.79 10.15
N ASP A 192 -35.44 12.77 10.96
CA ASP A 192 -35.24 14.16 10.50
C ASP A 192 -34.09 14.28 9.48
N LEU A 193 -33.14 13.35 9.51
CA LEU A 193 -31.98 13.33 8.62
C LEU A 193 -32.24 12.56 7.31
N PHE A 194 -32.87 11.40 7.39
CA PHE A 194 -33.01 10.46 6.27
C PHE A 194 -34.45 10.13 5.89
N GLY A 195 -35.43 10.63 6.65
CA GLY A 195 -36.85 10.40 6.38
C GLY A 195 -37.30 11.08 5.09
N GLN A 196 -38.24 10.44 4.40
CA GLN A 196 -38.87 11.01 3.21
C GLN A 196 -39.74 12.24 3.52
N GLN A 197 -40.21 12.35 4.76
CA GLN A 197 -41.00 13.47 5.27
C GLN A 197 -40.38 14.01 6.56
N LYS A 198 -40.49 15.32 6.78
CA LYS A 198 -40.02 15.95 8.02
C LYS A 198 -40.90 15.50 9.20
N PRO A 199 -40.31 15.01 10.31
CA PRO A 199 -41.07 14.53 11.46
C PRO A 199 -41.76 15.70 12.19
N ILE A 200 -42.95 15.42 12.73
CA ILE A 200 -43.68 16.34 13.61
C ILE A 200 -43.02 16.33 14.99
N ALA A 201 -42.78 17.51 15.54
CA ALA A 201 -42.11 17.67 16.82
C ALA A 201 -43.07 17.43 18.01
N ASN A 202 -42.63 16.72 19.05
CA ASN A 202 -43.44 16.35 20.21
C ASN A 202 -42.80 16.76 21.54
N ASP A 203 -43.61 17.11 22.53
CA ASP A 203 -43.15 17.42 23.89
C ASP A 203 -43.16 16.15 24.76
N ILE A 204 -42.19 16.04 25.68
CA ILE A 204 -42.04 14.92 26.62
C ILE A 204 -41.71 15.50 28.00
N GLU A 205 -42.47 15.10 29.03
CA GLU A 205 -42.22 15.46 30.42
C GLU A 205 -42.36 14.21 31.31
N LEU A 206 -41.29 13.89 32.03
CA LEU A 206 -41.21 12.78 32.98
C LEU A 206 -40.62 13.30 34.29
N CYS A 207 -41.39 13.20 35.37
CA CYS A 207 -40.98 13.51 36.73
C CYS A 207 -40.92 12.20 37.52
N LYS A 208 -39.92 12.02 38.40
CA LYS A 208 -39.98 10.93 39.39
C LYS A 208 -41.15 11.19 40.33
N GLU A 209 -42.02 10.20 40.50
CA GLU A 209 -42.96 10.20 41.63
C GLU A 209 -42.14 10.20 42.93
N MET A 210 -42.53 11.08 43.87
CA MET A 210 -41.91 11.22 45.19
C MET A 210 -42.19 10.00 46.07
#